data_AF-A0A418LZB4-F1
#
_entry.id   AF-A0A418LZB4-F1
#
_cell.length_a   1.000
_cell.length_b   1.000
_cell.length_c   1.000
_cell.angle_alpha   90.00
_cell.angle_beta   90.00
_cell.angle_gamma   90.00
#
_symmetry.space_group_name_H-M   'P 1'
#
loop_
_entity.id
_entity.type
_entity.pdbx_description
1 polymer ?
#
loop_
_entity_poly.entity_id
_entity_poly.type
_entity_poly.pdbx_seq_one_letter_code
_entity_poly.pdbx_strand_id
1 'polypeptide(L)'
;MGLNRHPSTKLGDLCTSANLAPLGQPSIKCLIPPFICRVYPLLTSAKHAYLYSLKSSLMHQPMTDQPQPPLNIREVCIEESTFLSVNLNRAYFEDVSLIGATLRNANLSDLEIEGAQLGGAYFHQIGMPPKDHPHYDPLAKQQPLRFDDCELSGSTFVNCNLEGVELTNCLLKGMRINGILVEELLALYGQQ
;
A
#
# COMPACT_ATOMS: atom_id res chain seq x y z
N MET A 1 -71.58 -12.15 -11.55
CA MET A 1 -71.04 -10.93 -10.93
C MET A 1 -69.56 -10.82 -11.26
N GLY A 2 -69.14 -9.70 -11.88
CA GLY A 2 -67.74 -9.21 -12.11
C GLY A 2 -66.87 -10.09 -13.03
N LEU A 3 -66.35 -9.73 -14.21
CA LEU A 3 -65.84 -8.48 -14.81
C LEU A 3 -64.76 -7.73 -14.00
N ASN A 4 -63.50 -7.88 -14.44
CA ASN A 4 -62.52 -6.83 -14.84
C ASN A 4 -61.07 -7.19 -14.43
N ARG A 5 -60.18 -7.48 -15.39
CA ARG A 5 -59.29 -6.57 -16.16
C ARG A 5 -58.10 -6.03 -15.34
N HIS A 6 -56.90 -6.42 -15.77
CA HIS A 6 -55.62 -5.80 -15.45
C HIS A 6 -55.66 -4.26 -15.60
N PRO A 7 -54.88 -3.52 -14.79
CA PRO A 7 -54.31 -2.26 -15.20
C PRO A 7 -52.84 -2.46 -15.59
N SER A 8 -52.56 -2.30 -16.89
CA SER A 8 -51.26 -1.91 -17.41
C SER A 8 -51.02 -0.44 -17.10
N THR A 9 -50.10 -0.10 -16.21
CA THR A 9 -49.57 1.26 -16.09
C THR A 9 -48.29 1.37 -16.92
N LYS A 10 -48.32 2.36 -17.81
CA LYS A 10 -47.39 2.61 -18.91
C LYS A 10 -46.00 3.02 -18.40
N LEU A 11 -44.97 2.52 -19.09
CA LEU A 11 -43.70 3.22 -19.28
C LEU A 11 -44.01 4.59 -19.91
N GLY A 12 -43.76 5.67 -19.19
CA GLY A 12 -43.91 7.02 -19.71
C GLY A 12 -43.84 8.04 -18.59
N ASP A 13 -42.88 8.94 -18.71
CA ASP A 13 -42.80 10.22 -18.00
C ASP A 13 -42.37 10.15 -16.53
N LEU A 14 -41.05 10.20 -16.29
CA LEU A 14 -40.42 10.99 -15.23
C LEU A 14 -38.90 10.94 -15.40
N CYS A 15 -38.37 12.03 -15.98
CA CYS A 15 -37.03 12.62 -15.79
C CYS A 15 -36.52 13.26 -17.10
N THR A 16 -37.25 14.27 -17.55
CA THR A 16 -36.71 15.39 -18.31
C THR A 16 -35.80 16.20 -17.38
N SER A 17 -34.64 16.62 -17.90
CA SER A 17 -33.65 17.56 -17.34
C SER A 17 -32.60 17.02 -16.33
N ALA A 18 -31.46 16.61 -16.87
CA ALA A 18 -30.16 16.91 -16.26
C ALA A 18 -29.15 17.17 -17.39
N ASN A 19 -28.64 18.41 -17.43
CA ASN A 19 -27.77 18.97 -18.44
C ASN A 19 -26.52 18.11 -18.74
N LEU A 20 -26.22 17.97 -20.02
CA LEU A 20 -24.92 17.55 -20.54
C LEU A 20 -23.90 18.68 -20.33
N ALA A 21 -22.80 18.37 -19.63
CA ALA A 21 -21.55 19.15 -19.65
C ALA A 21 -20.35 18.16 -19.72
N PRO A 22 -19.21 18.55 -20.33
CA PRO A 22 -18.36 17.62 -21.08
C PRO A 22 -17.23 16.95 -20.27
N LEU A 23 -16.93 15.73 -20.69
CA LEU A 23 -15.68 14.92 -20.60
C LEU A 23 -14.54 15.43 -19.68
N GLY A 24 -14.24 14.64 -18.63
CA GLY A 24 -12.96 14.70 -17.92
C GLY A 24 -12.96 13.96 -16.57
N GLN A 25 -12.43 12.73 -16.57
CA GLN A 25 -12.14 11.84 -15.42
C GLN A 25 -13.33 11.09 -14.78
N PRO A 26 -13.27 9.75 -14.62
CA PRO A 26 -14.25 9.00 -13.85
C PRO A 26 -13.91 9.11 -12.35
N SER A 27 -14.34 10.18 -11.69
CA SER A 27 -14.55 10.12 -10.24
C SER A 27 -15.84 9.33 -9.99
N ILE A 28 -15.74 8.08 -9.54
CA ILE A 28 -16.91 7.27 -9.18
C ILE A 28 -17.49 7.84 -7.88
N LYS A 29 -18.38 8.84 -8.00
CA LYS A 29 -19.31 9.17 -6.92
C LYS A 29 -20.36 8.06 -6.87
N CYS A 30 -20.32 7.24 -5.83
CA CYS A 30 -21.30 6.19 -5.59
C CYS A 30 -22.68 6.82 -5.34
N LEU A 31 -23.54 6.85 -6.36
CA LEU A 31 -24.92 7.28 -6.25
C LEU A 31 -25.82 6.08 -6.63
N ILE A 32 -26.28 5.31 -5.63
CA ILE A 32 -27.27 4.25 -5.86
C ILE A 32 -28.62 4.72 -5.29
N PRO A 33 -29.70 4.78 -6.09
CA PRO A 33 -31.05 5.14 -5.62
C PRO A 33 -31.68 4.03 -4.75
N PRO A 34 -32.62 4.35 -3.84
CA PRO A 34 -32.90 3.56 -2.63
C PRO A 34 -33.71 2.27 -2.80
N PHE A 35 -33.84 1.67 -3.98
CA PHE A 35 -34.74 0.52 -4.20
C PHE A 35 -34.09 -0.86 -4.44
N ILE A 36 -32.76 -0.99 -4.33
CA ILE A 36 -32.08 -2.31 -4.38
C ILE A 36 -31.36 -2.56 -3.04
N CYS A 37 -32.13 -2.70 -1.96
CA CYS A 37 -31.59 -2.90 -0.60
C CYS A 37 -32.34 -3.98 0.20
N ARG A 38 -32.78 -5.08 -0.43
CA ARG A 38 -33.61 -6.08 0.28
C ARG A 38 -33.25 -7.56 0.21
N VAL A 39 -32.10 -7.98 -0.34
CA VAL A 39 -31.75 -9.43 -0.32
C VAL A 39 -30.28 -9.77 0.05
N TYR A 40 -29.37 -8.81 0.25
CA TYR A 40 -28.04 -9.11 0.82
C TYR A 40 -27.54 -7.98 1.74
N PRO A 41 -27.21 -8.26 3.02
CA PRO A 41 -26.80 -7.22 3.96
C PRO A 41 -25.32 -6.82 3.77
N LEU A 42 -25.10 -5.55 3.44
CA LEU A 42 -24.02 -4.67 3.93
C LEU A 42 -22.52 -4.99 3.69
N LEU A 43 -22.12 -5.96 2.87
CA LEU A 43 -20.69 -6.21 2.54
C LEU A 43 -20.34 -6.23 1.03
N THR A 44 -21.30 -5.95 0.14
CA THR A 44 -21.15 -6.24 -1.30
C THR A 44 -21.32 -5.02 -2.22
N SER A 45 -21.14 -3.79 -1.75
CA SER A 45 -21.11 -2.62 -2.66
C SER A 45 -19.69 -2.18 -3.01
N ALA A 46 -18.86 -1.82 -2.02
CA ALA A 46 -17.50 -1.34 -2.27
C ALA A 46 -16.56 -2.45 -2.78
N LYS A 47 -16.49 -3.60 -2.10
CA LYS A 47 -15.67 -4.75 -2.55
C LYS A 47 -16.09 -5.25 -3.93
N HIS A 48 -17.39 -5.32 -4.26
CA HIS A 48 -17.84 -5.77 -5.57
C HIS A 48 -17.63 -4.74 -6.68
N ALA A 49 -17.93 -3.45 -6.47
CA ALA A 49 -17.69 -2.40 -7.46
C ALA A 49 -16.19 -2.26 -7.78
N TYR A 50 -15.34 -2.38 -6.75
CA TYR A 50 -13.90 -2.37 -6.87
C TYR A 50 -13.36 -3.62 -7.59
N LEU A 51 -13.82 -4.82 -7.21
CA LEU A 51 -13.48 -6.06 -7.90
C LEU A 51 -13.93 -6.07 -9.36
N TYR A 52 -15.05 -5.40 -9.71
CA TYR A 52 -15.53 -5.27 -11.09
C TYR A 52 -14.63 -4.35 -11.92
N SER A 53 -14.20 -3.22 -11.36
CA SER A 53 -13.24 -2.29 -12.00
C SER A 53 -11.87 -2.94 -12.23
N LEU A 54 -11.36 -3.66 -11.22
CA LEU A 54 -10.12 -4.44 -11.31
C LEU A 54 -10.25 -5.59 -12.33
N LYS A 55 -11.34 -6.36 -12.31
CA LYS A 55 -11.60 -7.41 -13.29
C LYS A 55 -11.66 -6.85 -14.72
N SER A 56 -12.30 -5.70 -14.90
CA SER A 56 -12.40 -5.02 -16.19
C SER A 56 -11.03 -4.59 -16.73
N SER A 57 -10.13 -4.10 -15.87
CA SER A 57 -8.76 -3.71 -16.27
C SER A 57 -7.82 -4.91 -16.46
N LEU A 58 -8.05 -6.02 -15.75
CA LEU A 58 -7.15 -7.18 -15.72
C LEU A 58 -7.56 -8.33 -16.66
N MET A 59 -8.83 -8.44 -17.09
CA MET A 59 -9.31 -9.58 -17.88
C MET A 59 -9.28 -9.34 -19.39
N HIS A 60 -8.08 -9.32 -19.99
CA HIS A 60 -7.79 -9.24 -21.45
C HIS A 60 -7.42 -7.85 -21.96
N GLN A 61 -6.36 -7.26 -21.43
CA GLN A 61 -5.53 -6.41 -22.28
C GLN A 61 -4.21 -7.14 -22.51
N PRO A 62 -3.80 -7.41 -23.77
CA PRO A 62 -2.41 -7.74 -24.02
C PRO A 62 -1.57 -6.64 -23.36
N MET A 63 -0.41 -7.01 -22.80
CA MET A 63 0.58 -6.06 -22.32
C MET A 63 0.94 -5.14 -23.49
N THR A 64 0.19 -4.05 -23.62
CA THR A 64 0.46 -3.00 -24.58
C THR A 64 1.43 -2.08 -23.86
N ASP A 65 2.51 -1.66 -24.53
CA ASP A 65 3.47 -0.67 -24.02
C ASP A 65 2.84 0.72 -23.77
N GLN A 66 1.52 0.81 -23.75
CA GLN A 66 0.78 2.02 -23.50
C GLN A 66 0.64 2.24 -21.99
N PRO A 67 1.00 3.43 -21.47
CA PRO A 67 0.82 3.76 -20.07
C PRO A 67 -0.65 3.59 -19.68
N GLN A 68 -0.93 2.70 -18.73
CA GLN A 68 -2.27 2.61 -18.17
C GLN A 68 -2.52 3.83 -17.27
N PRO A 69 -3.74 4.41 -17.30
CA PRO A 69 -4.08 5.47 -16.38
C PRO A 69 -3.96 4.97 -14.93
N PRO A 70 -3.55 5.83 -13.98
CA PRO A 70 -3.35 5.42 -12.60
C PRO A 70 -4.66 4.91 -11.98
N LEU A 71 -4.57 3.82 -11.23
CA LEU A 71 -5.68 3.32 -10.42
C LEU A 71 -5.80 4.19 -9.16
N ASN A 72 -6.90 4.94 -9.06
CA ASN A 72 -7.19 5.77 -7.89
C ASN A 72 -8.14 5.04 -6.94
N ILE A 73 -7.64 4.72 -5.73
CA ILE A 73 -8.40 4.07 -4.65
C ILE A 73 -8.46 5.06 -3.50
N ARG A 74 -9.67 5.49 -3.11
CA ARG A 74 -9.87 6.49 -2.05
C ARG A 74 -11.00 6.06 -1.14
N GLU A 75 -10.80 6.21 0.17
CA GLU A 75 -11.84 5.97 1.19
C GLU A 75 -12.44 4.55 1.14
N VAL A 76 -11.62 3.53 0.82
CA VAL A 76 -12.06 2.13 0.73
C VAL A 76 -11.38 1.29 1.82
N CYS A 77 -12.16 0.45 2.50
CA CYS A 77 -11.65 -0.63 3.35
C CYS A 77 -11.35 -1.88 2.50
N ILE A 78 -10.08 -2.28 2.48
CA ILE A 78 -9.59 -3.49 1.80
C ILE A 78 -8.96 -4.48 2.78
N GLU A 79 -9.46 -4.51 4.02
CA GLU A 79 -9.02 -5.47 5.04
C GLU A 79 -9.09 -6.92 4.53
N GLU A 80 -8.07 -7.69 4.93
CA GLU A 80 -7.83 -9.09 4.55
C GLU A 80 -7.67 -9.34 3.03
N SER A 81 -7.44 -8.29 2.24
CA SER A 81 -7.19 -8.44 0.80
C SER A 81 -5.78 -8.95 0.51
N THR A 82 -5.63 -9.76 -0.53
CA THR A 82 -4.34 -10.28 -0.99
C THR A 82 -3.99 -9.70 -2.35
N PHE A 83 -2.75 -9.21 -2.50
CA PHE A 83 -2.18 -8.73 -3.75
C PHE A 83 -1.04 -9.64 -4.17
N LEU A 84 -1.24 -10.48 -5.20
CA LEU A 84 -0.23 -11.43 -5.69
C LEU A 84 0.28 -11.00 -7.06
N SER A 85 1.60 -10.96 -7.21
CA SER A 85 2.27 -10.61 -8.47
C SER A 85 1.81 -9.28 -9.07
N VAL A 86 1.57 -8.29 -8.20
CA VAL A 86 1.19 -6.93 -8.60
C VAL A 86 2.42 -6.06 -8.79
N ASN A 87 2.39 -5.19 -9.79
CA ASN A 87 3.39 -4.14 -9.96
C ASN A 87 2.85 -2.84 -9.33
N LEU A 88 3.50 -2.40 -8.25
CA LEU A 88 3.20 -1.15 -7.54
C LEU A 88 4.32 -0.12 -7.71
N ASN A 89 5.11 -0.23 -8.78
CA ASN A 89 6.17 0.74 -9.07
C ASN A 89 5.58 2.14 -9.17
N ARG A 90 6.15 3.08 -8.40
CA ARG A 90 5.69 4.48 -8.32
C ARG A 90 4.24 4.62 -7.83
N ALA A 91 3.70 3.61 -7.14
CA ALA A 91 2.43 3.76 -6.43
C ALA A 91 2.61 4.76 -5.28
N TYR A 92 1.59 5.59 -5.07
CA TYR A 92 1.57 6.61 -4.03
C TYR A 92 0.54 6.24 -2.98
N PHE A 93 0.96 6.24 -1.72
CA PHE A 93 0.11 5.92 -0.57
C PHE A 93 0.15 7.11 0.40
N GLU A 94 -0.99 7.78 0.55
CA GLU A 94 -1.17 8.91 1.47
C GLU A 94 -2.31 8.54 2.43
N ASP A 95 -2.11 8.81 3.73
CA ASP A 95 -3.08 8.51 4.79
C ASP A 95 -3.61 7.06 4.80
N VAL A 96 -2.71 6.09 4.57
CA VAL A 96 -3.05 4.67 4.58
C VAL A 96 -2.75 4.01 5.92
N SER A 97 -3.62 3.07 6.32
CA SER A 97 -3.34 2.14 7.42
C SER A 97 -2.79 0.83 6.87
N LEU A 98 -1.56 0.48 7.27
CA LEU A 98 -0.93 -0.81 6.98
C LEU A 98 -0.74 -1.66 8.25
N ILE A 99 -1.58 -1.43 9.27
CA ILE A 99 -1.52 -2.17 10.53
C ILE A 99 -1.70 -3.67 10.26
N GLY A 100 -0.71 -4.47 10.67
CA GLY A 100 -0.70 -5.92 10.45
C GLY A 100 -0.44 -6.34 9.01
N ALA A 101 -0.17 -5.41 8.09
CA ALA A 101 0.20 -5.74 6.72
C ALA A 101 1.53 -6.51 6.68
N THR A 102 1.62 -7.45 5.73
CA THR A 102 2.82 -8.27 5.53
C THR A 102 3.29 -8.15 4.10
N LEU A 103 4.52 -7.65 3.91
CA LEU A 103 5.18 -7.57 2.61
C LEU A 103 6.22 -8.70 2.55
N ARG A 104 6.01 -9.67 1.65
CA ARG A 104 6.93 -10.82 1.46
C ARG A 104 7.38 -10.88 0.02
N ASN A 105 8.67 -11.20 -0.18
CA ASN A 105 9.28 -11.32 -1.50
C ASN A 105 9.02 -10.06 -2.37
N ALA A 106 8.98 -8.89 -1.73
CA ALA A 106 8.72 -7.62 -2.38
C ALA A 106 10.05 -6.93 -2.69
N ASN A 107 10.13 -6.31 -3.87
CA ASN A 107 11.21 -5.37 -4.15
C ASN A 107 10.83 -4.01 -3.54
N LEU A 108 11.55 -3.60 -2.49
CA LEU A 108 11.38 -2.31 -1.80
C LEU A 108 12.52 -1.34 -2.13
N SER A 109 13.24 -1.56 -3.24
CA SER A 109 14.26 -0.62 -3.71
C SER A 109 13.62 0.73 -3.97
N ASP A 110 14.29 1.81 -3.54
CA ASP A 110 13.84 3.19 -3.67
C ASP A 110 12.49 3.49 -2.98
N LEU A 111 12.05 2.64 -2.03
CA LEU A 111 10.89 2.91 -1.20
C LEU A 111 11.17 4.08 -0.25
N GLU A 112 10.30 5.09 -0.29
CA GLU A 112 10.28 6.20 0.66
C GLU A 112 9.15 6.00 1.67
N ILE A 113 9.48 6.18 2.95
CA ILE A 113 8.53 6.15 4.07
C ILE A 113 8.73 7.44 4.87
N GLU A 114 7.89 8.43 4.61
CA GLU A 114 7.92 9.74 5.28
C GLU A 114 6.73 9.86 6.25
N GLY A 115 6.95 10.44 7.43
CA GLY A 115 5.88 10.76 8.38
C GLY A 115 5.11 9.54 8.95
N ALA A 116 5.60 8.32 8.75
CA ALA A 116 4.89 7.10 9.15
C ALA A 116 5.22 6.68 10.59
N GLN A 117 4.25 6.00 11.22
CA GLN A 117 4.46 5.33 12.50
C GLN A 117 5.08 3.94 12.28
N LEU A 118 6.34 3.75 12.68
CA LEU A 118 7.08 2.48 12.54
C LEU A 118 7.19 1.68 13.85
N GLY A 119 6.53 2.12 14.93
CA GLY A 119 6.58 1.44 16.23
C GLY A 119 6.13 -0.01 16.14
N GLY A 120 7.04 -0.94 16.45
CA GLY A 120 6.79 -2.39 16.38
C GLY A 120 6.92 -3.01 14.99
N ALA A 121 7.32 -2.23 13.96
CA ALA A 121 7.63 -2.79 12.65
C ALA A 121 8.78 -3.80 12.75
N TYR A 122 8.67 -4.92 12.04
CA TYR A 122 9.64 -6.01 12.07
C TYR A 122 10.24 -6.24 10.69
N PHE A 123 11.46 -5.73 10.49
CA PHE A 123 12.23 -5.92 9.27
C PHE A 123 13.18 -7.11 9.46
N HIS A 124 12.95 -8.20 8.73
CA HIS A 124 13.80 -9.39 8.79
C HIS A 124 14.05 -9.95 7.39
N GLN A 125 15.23 -10.53 7.19
CA GLN A 125 15.64 -11.11 5.90
C GLN A 125 15.52 -10.12 4.73
N ILE A 126 15.79 -8.83 5.00
CA ILE A 126 15.87 -7.78 3.99
C ILE A 126 17.28 -7.74 3.41
N GLY A 127 17.39 -7.67 2.09
CA GLY A 127 18.65 -7.58 1.37
C GLY A 127 18.49 -7.96 -0.10
N MET A 128 19.62 -8.00 -0.82
CA MET A 128 19.65 -8.51 -2.18
C MET A 128 19.35 -10.02 -2.23
N PRO A 129 18.80 -10.53 -3.34
CA PRO A 129 18.59 -11.97 -3.52
C PRO A 129 19.89 -12.77 -3.32
N PRO A 130 19.84 -13.96 -2.71
CA PRO A 130 21.02 -14.82 -2.58
C PRO A 130 21.44 -15.42 -3.93
N LYS A 131 22.68 -15.93 -4.03
CA LYS A 131 23.31 -16.39 -5.28
C LYS A 131 22.52 -17.43 -6.08
N ASP A 132 21.75 -18.25 -5.39
CA ASP A 132 20.91 -19.33 -5.93
C ASP A 132 19.50 -18.86 -6.34
N HIS A 133 19.16 -17.59 -6.12
CA HIS A 133 17.86 -17.04 -6.47
C HIS A 133 17.76 -16.68 -7.98
N PRO A 134 16.62 -16.92 -8.65
CA PRO A 134 16.45 -16.62 -10.09
C PRO A 134 16.70 -15.17 -10.50
N HIS A 135 16.60 -14.24 -9.55
CA HIS A 135 16.82 -12.80 -9.75
C HIS A 135 18.15 -12.31 -9.15
N TYR A 136 19.07 -13.22 -8.83
CA TYR A 136 20.41 -12.84 -8.43
C TYR A 136 21.16 -12.19 -9.59
N ASP A 137 21.73 -11.02 -9.34
CA ASP A 137 22.66 -10.36 -10.24
C ASP A 137 23.97 -10.10 -9.49
N PRO A 138 25.10 -10.70 -9.90
CA PRO A 138 26.40 -10.51 -9.24
C PRO A 138 26.95 -9.10 -9.40
N LEU A 139 26.44 -8.30 -10.34
CA LEU A 139 26.83 -6.90 -10.56
C LEU A 139 25.92 -5.92 -9.83
N ALA A 140 24.73 -6.36 -9.40
CA ALA A 140 23.80 -5.50 -8.68
C ALA A 140 24.36 -5.17 -7.29
N LYS A 141 24.27 -3.87 -6.95
CA LYS A 141 24.65 -3.35 -5.64
C LYS A 141 23.41 -2.81 -4.96
N GLN A 142 23.23 -3.19 -3.71
CA GLN A 142 22.21 -2.59 -2.87
C GLN A 142 22.58 -1.13 -2.62
N GLN A 143 21.63 -0.22 -2.82
CA GLN A 143 21.77 1.14 -2.30
C GLN A 143 21.70 1.09 -0.77
N PRO A 144 22.48 1.90 -0.05
CA PRO A 144 22.44 1.93 1.40
C PRO A 144 21.05 2.37 1.89
N LEU A 145 20.59 1.76 2.99
CA LEU A 145 19.41 2.26 3.70
C LEU A 145 19.77 3.52 4.46
N ARG A 146 18.85 4.48 4.50
CA ARG A 146 19.02 5.77 5.18
C ARG A 146 17.87 6.01 6.13
N PHE A 147 18.20 6.43 7.35
CA PHE A 147 17.26 6.80 8.40
C PHE A 147 17.62 8.20 8.87
N ASP A 148 16.88 9.20 8.40
CA ASP A 148 17.04 10.60 8.80
C ASP A 148 15.95 10.98 9.79
N ASP A 149 16.34 11.68 10.86
CA ASP A 149 15.40 12.22 11.85
C ASP A 149 14.38 11.19 12.40
N CYS A 150 14.83 9.93 12.49
CA CYS A 150 14.02 8.80 12.94
C CYS A 150 14.19 8.54 14.45
N GLU A 151 13.08 8.33 15.15
CA GLU A 151 13.08 7.84 16.53
C GLU A 151 13.22 6.32 16.54
N LEU A 152 14.40 5.83 16.91
CA LEU A 152 14.73 4.39 16.96
C LEU A 152 15.08 3.90 18.37
N SER A 153 14.79 4.68 19.43
CA SER A 153 15.10 4.26 20.80
C SER A 153 14.47 2.91 21.16
N GLY A 154 15.25 2.09 21.86
CA GLY A 154 14.84 0.72 22.21
C GLY A 154 14.87 -0.29 21.06
N SER A 155 15.20 0.11 19.84
CA SER A 155 15.35 -0.81 18.71
C SER A 155 16.53 -1.77 18.90
N THR A 156 16.45 -2.93 18.26
CA THR A 156 17.51 -3.94 18.27
C THR A 156 17.91 -4.30 16.85
N PHE A 157 19.22 -4.44 16.64
CA PHE A 157 19.80 -4.89 15.38
C PHE A 157 20.54 -6.20 15.69
N VAL A 158 19.95 -7.32 15.31
CA VAL A 158 20.47 -8.66 15.63
C VAL A 158 20.81 -9.37 14.33
N ASN A 159 22.06 -9.85 14.21
CA ASN A 159 22.58 -10.50 13.01
C ASN A 159 22.45 -9.63 11.74
N CYS A 160 22.56 -8.31 11.90
CA CYS A 160 22.58 -7.36 10.79
C CYS A 160 24.02 -7.14 10.31
N ASN A 161 24.22 -7.04 8.99
CA ASN A 161 25.44 -6.45 8.47
C ASN A 161 25.34 -4.92 8.63
N LEU A 162 26.21 -4.35 9.48
CA LEU A 162 26.31 -2.92 9.74
C LEU A 162 27.62 -2.33 9.17
N GLU A 163 28.29 -3.04 8.27
CA GLU A 163 29.49 -2.54 7.59
C GLU A 163 29.18 -1.23 6.85
N GLY A 164 30.00 -0.22 7.09
CA GLY A 164 29.85 1.11 6.49
C GLY A 164 28.70 1.94 7.05
N VAL A 165 28.00 1.50 8.11
CA VAL A 165 26.98 2.32 8.78
C VAL A 165 27.67 3.44 9.56
N GLU A 166 27.28 4.68 9.26
CA GLU A 166 27.72 5.88 9.96
C GLU A 166 26.60 6.42 10.85
N LEU A 167 26.95 6.81 12.08
CA LEU A 167 26.05 7.50 13.00
C LEU A 167 26.50 8.95 13.11
N THR A 168 25.75 9.86 12.50
CA THR A 168 26.06 11.30 12.49
C THR A 168 24.96 12.05 13.22
N ASN A 169 25.33 12.86 14.21
CA ASN A 169 24.40 13.66 15.02
C ASN A 169 23.29 12.83 15.71
N CYS A 170 23.56 11.56 16.03
CA CYS A 170 22.61 10.69 16.72
C CYS A 170 22.73 10.80 18.25
N LEU A 171 21.62 10.58 18.96
CA LEU A 171 21.62 10.41 20.42
C LEU A 171 22.11 8.99 20.76
N LEU A 172 23.30 8.88 21.34
CA LEU A 172 23.94 7.57 21.63
C LEU A 172 23.72 7.08 23.08
N LYS A 173 23.00 7.86 23.91
CA LYS A 173 22.82 7.54 25.33
C LYS A 173 22.15 6.17 25.49
N GLY A 174 22.81 5.28 26.25
CA GLY A 174 22.33 3.91 26.46
C GLY A 174 22.47 2.97 25.26
N MET A 175 23.02 3.42 24.12
CA MET A 175 23.31 2.56 22.98
C MET A 175 24.37 1.52 23.35
N ARG A 176 24.19 0.28 22.87
CA ARG A 176 25.08 -0.83 23.17
C ARG A 176 25.61 -1.52 21.92
N ILE A 177 26.89 -1.89 21.95
CA ILE A 177 27.52 -2.80 20.98
C ILE A 177 27.94 -4.05 21.74
N ASN A 178 27.37 -5.20 21.37
CA ASN A 178 27.59 -6.48 22.06
C ASN A 178 27.42 -6.39 23.59
N GLY A 179 26.42 -5.62 24.04
CA GLY A 179 26.12 -5.39 25.46
C GLY A 179 26.93 -4.29 26.14
N ILE A 180 27.99 -3.77 25.51
CA ILE A 180 28.85 -2.71 26.08
C ILE A 180 28.29 -1.34 25.73
N LEU A 181 28.25 -0.40 26.70
CA LEU A 181 27.77 0.96 26.45
C LEU A 181 28.74 1.72 25.55
N VAL A 182 28.22 2.36 24.50
CA VAL A 182 29.04 3.14 23.58
C VAL A 182 29.64 4.37 24.24
N GLU A 183 28.94 4.98 25.20
CA GLU A 183 29.49 6.08 26.02
C GLU A 183 30.76 5.66 26.78
N GLU A 184 30.82 4.43 27.28
CA GLU A 184 32.03 3.89 27.96
C GLU A 184 33.16 3.68 26.96
N LEU A 185 32.87 3.13 25.78
CA LEU A 185 33.87 2.93 24.71
C LEU A 185 34.48 4.26 24.25
N LEU A 186 33.66 5.30 24.07
CA LEU A 186 34.11 6.62 23.65
C LEU A 186 34.92 7.33 24.75
N ALA A 187 34.53 7.18 26.02
CA ALA A 187 35.25 7.76 27.14
C ALA A 187 36.69 7.21 27.26
N LEU A 188 36.91 5.94 26.91
CA LEU A 188 38.25 5.34 26.89
C LEU A 188 39.14 5.94 25.79
N TYR A 189 38.56 6.29 24.64
CA TYR A 189 39.32 6.88 23.53
C TYR A 189 39.65 8.35 23.77
N GLY A 190 38.75 9.10 24.43
CA GLY A 190 38.99 10.50 24.80
C GLY A 190 40.00 10.73 25.94
N GLN A 191 40.53 9.66 26.54
CA GLN A 191 41.56 9.70 27.58
C GLN A 191 42.98 9.42 27.06
N GLN A 192 43.15 9.23 25.74
CA GLN A 192 44.44 9.12 25.04
C GLN A 192 44.82 10.46 24.41
#